data_AF-A0A968CSL9-F1
#
_entry.id   AF-A0A968CSL9-F1
#
_cell.length_a   1.000
_cell.length_b   1.000
_cell.length_c   1.000
_cell.angle_alpha   90.00
_cell.angle_beta   90.00
_cell.angle_gamma   90.00
#
_symmetry.space_group_name_H-M   'P 1'
#
loop_
_entity.id
_entity.type
_entity.pdbx_description
1 polymer ?
#
loop_
_entity_poly.entity_id
_entity_poly.type
_entity_poly.pdbx_seq_one_letter_code
_entity_poly.pdbx_strand_id
1 'polypeptide(L)' 'MRFWNDPKLESKYFGTTSPFADVNNTSPIFNAVMVVSTRNIIPGFDDGTFKPLQGVSGTEALNIIRNLKAKL' A
#
# COMPACT_ATOMS: atom_id res chain seq x y z
N MET A 1 -1.01 17.24 10.23
CA MET A 1 -0.04 16.90 9.18
C MET A 1 -0.82 16.44 7.94
N ARG A 2 -0.75 17.16 6.81
CA ARG A 2 -1.60 16.90 5.63
C ARG A 2 -0.90 15.92 4.67
N PHE A 3 -1.20 14.63 4.81
CA PHE A 3 -0.61 13.52 4.05
C PHE A 3 -1.28 13.26 2.68
N TRP A 4 -2.22 14.11 2.27
CA TRP A 4 -3.01 13.89 1.06
C TRP A 4 -2.48 14.65 -0.17
N ASN A 5 -1.50 15.56 -0.01
CA ASN A 5 -1.08 16.46 -1.08
C ASN A 5 0.45 16.58 -1.20
N ASP A 6 1.17 15.48 -0.97
CA ASP A 6 2.61 15.40 -1.18
C ASP A 6 2.89 14.87 -2.60
N PRO A 7 3.22 15.73 -3.60
CA PRO A 7 3.49 15.29 -4.98
C PRO A 7 4.72 14.36 -5.08
N LYS A 8 5.51 14.27 -4.01
CA LYS A 8 6.64 13.35 -3.88
C LYS A 8 6.21 11.89 -3.70
N LEU A 9 5.00 11.62 -3.20
CA LEU A 9 4.51 10.24 -3.02
C LEU A 9 4.02 9.65 -4.34
N GLU A 10 3.51 10.50 -5.23
CA GLU A 10 2.98 10.12 -6.55
C GLU A 10 4.09 9.69 -7.52
N SER A 11 5.34 10.10 -7.28
CA SER A 11 6.48 9.75 -8.13
C SER A 11 7.59 8.96 -7.45
N LYS A 12 7.38 8.54 -6.20
CA LYS A 12 8.44 7.94 -5.37
C LYS A 12 9.00 6.64 -5.92
N TYR A 13 8.18 5.82 -6.58
CA TYR A 13 8.55 4.46 -6.97
C TYR A 13 8.63 4.26 -8.50
N PHE A 14 8.64 5.34 -9.30
CA PHE A 14 8.83 5.22 -10.75
C PHE A 14 10.16 4.51 -11.06
N GLY A 15 10.09 3.44 -11.87
CA GLY A 15 11.24 2.60 -12.23
C GLY A 15 11.59 1.50 -11.23
N THR A 16 10.83 1.32 -10.15
CA THR A 16 11.02 0.22 -9.18
C THR A 16 10.24 -1.02 -9.60
N THR A 17 10.80 -2.20 -9.38
CA THR A 17 10.07 -3.47 -9.63
C THR A 17 8.96 -3.64 -8.61
N SER A 18 7.82 -4.19 -9.04
CA SER A 18 6.73 -4.46 -8.11
C SER A 18 7.04 -5.66 -7.23
N PRO A 19 6.92 -5.54 -5.89
CA PRO A 19 7.03 -6.69 -5.00
C PRO A 19 5.78 -7.58 -5.03
N PHE A 20 4.68 -7.12 -5.64
CA PHE A 20 3.42 -7.84 -5.71
C PHE A 20 3.14 -8.28 -7.14
N ALA A 21 2.79 -9.56 -7.32
CA ALA A 21 2.55 -10.14 -8.64
C ALA A 21 1.30 -9.57 -9.35
N ASP A 22 0.33 -9.08 -8.59
CA ASP A 22 -0.95 -8.55 -9.07
C ASP A 22 -0.96 -7.02 -9.28
N VAL A 23 0.11 -6.33 -8.89
CA VAL A 23 0.22 -4.87 -9.03
C VAL A 23 1.32 -4.54 -10.04
N ASN A 24 0.93 -4.06 -11.21
CA ASN A 24 1.87 -3.57 -12.22
C ASN A 24 2.44 -2.21 -11.81
N ASN A 25 3.74 -2.00 -12.03
CA ASN A 25 4.44 -0.75 -11.74
C ASN A 25 3.95 0.48 -12.54
N THR A 26 3.32 0.25 -13.69
CA THR A 26 2.68 1.29 -14.51
C THR A 26 1.28 1.69 -14.01
N SER A 27 0.70 0.92 -13.09
CA SER A 27 -0.65 1.17 -12.60
C SER A 27 -0.67 2.37 -11.63
N PRO A 28 -1.68 3.26 -11.69
CA PRO A 28 -1.76 4.41 -10.80
C PRO A 28 -1.83 4.02 -9.31
N ILE A 29 -2.31 2.81 -8.99
CA ILE A 29 -2.37 2.29 -7.62
C ILE A 29 -1.01 1.84 -7.07
N PHE A 30 -0.01 1.63 -7.94
CA PHE A 30 1.29 1.07 -7.54
C PHE A 30 1.96 1.91 -6.46
N ASN A 31 2.01 3.22 -6.64
CA ASN A 31 2.65 4.11 -5.69
C ASN A 31 1.96 4.07 -4.32
N ALA A 32 0.62 4.05 -4.30
CA ALA A 32 -0.15 3.94 -3.05
C ALA A 32 0.14 2.62 -2.32
N VAL A 33 0.13 1.51 -3.06
CA VAL A 33 0.46 0.15 -2.55
C VAL A 33 1.87 0.11 -1.97
N MET A 34 2.84 0.68 -2.68
CA MET A 34 4.23 0.76 -2.21
C MET A 34 4.36 1.62 -0.94
N VAL A 35 3.63 2.73 -0.82
CA VAL A 35 3.65 3.55 0.40
C VAL A 35 3.13 2.77 1.61
N VAL A 36 1.99 2.08 1.49
CA VAL A 36 1.41 1.34 2.64
C VAL A 36 2.22 0.11 3.00
N SER A 37 2.83 -0.56 2.01
CA SER A 37 3.68 -1.72 2.20
C SER A 37 5.02 -1.34 2.84
N THR A 38 5.70 -0.30 2.33
CA THR A 38 6.99 0.16 2.90
C THR A 38 6.86 0.69 4.32
N ARG A 39 5.69 1.23 4.69
CA ARG A 39 5.40 1.66 6.07
C ARG A 39 4.94 0.52 6.98
N ASN A 40 4.82 -0.70 6.44
CA ASN A 40 4.32 -1.87 7.14
C ASN A 40 2.91 -1.63 7.74
N ILE A 41 2.09 -0.86 7.02
CA ILE A 41 0.68 -0.61 7.39
C ILE A 41 -0.16 -1.75 6.81
N ILE A 42 0.07 -2.06 5.53
CA ILE A 42 -0.51 -3.20 4.81
C ILE A 42 0.65 -3.95 4.15
N PRO A 43 1.19 -5.01 4.77
CA PRO A 43 2.35 -5.73 4.24
C PRO A 43 2.06 -6.50 2.94
N GLY A 44 0.80 -6.83 2.67
CA GLY A 44 0.37 -7.73 1.59
C GLY A 44 0.08 -9.13 2.12
N PHE A 45 -0.20 -10.05 1.21
CA PHE A 45 -0.51 -11.45 1.52
C PHE A 45 0.72 -12.35 1.32
N ASP A 46 0.78 -13.47 2.05
CA ASP A 46 1.87 -14.45 1.97
C ASP A 46 2.03 -15.10 0.58
N ASP A 47 0.99 -15.02 -0.27
CA ASP A 47 1.04 -15.48 -1.66
C ASP A 47 1.76 -14.50 -2.62
N GLY A 48 2.33 -13.41 -2.09
CA GLY A 48 3.04 -12.41 -2.87
C GLY A 48 2.12 -11.47 -3.64
N THR A 49 0.85 -11.38 -3.24
CA THR A 49 -0.13 -10.47 -3.85
C THR A 49 -0.62 -9.41 -2.87
N PHE A 50 -1.15 -8.32 -3.39
CA PHE A 50 -1.77 -7.25 -2.60
C PHE A 50 -3.30 -7.32 -2.58
N LYS A 51 -3.91 -7.86 -3.65
CA LYS A 51 -5.35 -8.04 -3.88
C LYS A 51 -6.15 -6.74 -3.71
N PRO A 52 -5.86 -5.67 -4.46
CA PRO A 52 -6.48 -4.35 -4.27
C PRO A 52 -7.99 -4.33 -4.50
N LEU A 53 -8.53 -5.29 -5.25
CA LEU A 53 -9.96 -5.42 -5.54
C LEU A 53 -10.68 -6.39 -4.60
N GLN A 54 -9.94 -7.12 -3.75
CA GLN A 54 -10.54 -8.05 -2.81
C GLN A 54 -11.06 -7.27 -1.60
N GLY A 55 -12.27 -7.60 -1.16
CA GLY A 55 -12.78 -7.09 0.12
C GLY A 55 -11.92 -7.59 1.28
N VAL A 56 -11.68 -6.71 2.24
CA VAL A 56 -11.02 -7.05 3.51
C VAL A 56 -12.07 -7.42 4.56
N SER A 57 -11.74 -8.36 5.44
CA SER A 57 -12.55 -8.64 6.63
C SER A 57 -12.53 -7.45 7.59
N GLY A 58 -13.58 -7.30 8.41
CA GLY A 58 -13.65 -6.23 9.42
C GLY A 58 -12.48 -6.28 10.41
N THR A 59 -12.01 -7.48 10.76
CA THR A 59 -10.83 -7.66 11.64
C THR A 59 -9.54 -7.19 10.97
N GLU A 60 -9.38 -7.46 9.67
CA GLU A 60 -8.23 -7.00 8.90
C GLU A 60 -8.25 -5.47 8.78
N ALA A 61 -9.41 -4.88 8.48
CA ALA A 61 -9.57 -3.44 8.44
C ALA A 61 -9.19 -2.77 9.78
N LEU A 62 -9.61 -3.34 10.91
CA LEU A 62 -9.23 -2.85 12.24
C LEU A 62 -7.72 -2.92 12.49
N ASN A 63 -7.07 -4.01 12.09
CA ASN A 63 -5.62 -4.13 12.20
C ASN A 63 -4.90 -3.10 11.33
N ILE A 64 -5.38 -2.85 10.12
CA ILE A 64 -4.85 -1.82 9.22
C ILE A 64 -4.98 -0.44 9.85
N ILE A 65 -6.15 -0.09 10.38
CA ILE A 65 -6.38 1.19 11.06
C ILE A 65 -5.49 1.33 12.29
N ARG A 66 -5.30 0.25 13.06
CA ARG A 66 -4.40 0.23 14.22
C ARG A 66 -2.95 0.48 13.81
N ASN A 67 -2.48 -0.21 12.77
CA ASN A 67 -1.12 -0.02 12.25
C ASN A 67 -0.94 1.38 11.67
N LEU A 68 -1.94 1.90 10.96
CA LEU A 68 -1.94 3.28 10.47
C LEU A 68 -1.77 4.26 11.63
N LYS A 69 -2.56 4.10 12.71
CA LYS A 69 -2.45 4.95 13.91
C LYS A 69 -1.08 4.84 14.58
N ALA A 70 -0.46 3.66 14.59
CA ALA A 70 0.87 3.45 15.16
C ALA A 70 2.01 4.03 14.31
N LYS A 71 1.75 4.33 13.02
CA LYS A 71 2.72 4.84 12.05
C LYS A 71 2.47 6.31 11.66
N LEU A 72 1.47 6.94 12.29
CA LEU A 72 1.25 8.39 12.30
C LEU A 72 2.15 9.04 13.36
#